data_AF-A0AB34J8D7-F1
#
_entry.id   AF-A0AB34J8D7-F1
#
_cell.length_a   1.000
_cell.length_b   1.000
_cell.length_c   1.000
_cell.angle_alpha   90.00
_cell.angle_beta   90.00
_cell.angle_gamma   90.00
#
_symmetry.space_group_name_H-M   'P 1'
#
loop_
_entity.id
_entity.type
_entity.pdbx_description
1 polymer ?
#
loop_
_entity_poly.entity_id
_entity_poly.type
_entity_poly.pdbx_seq_one_letter_code
_entity_poly.pdbx_strand_id
1 'polypeptide(L)'
;MATAVCFSGSVSRTRLPDRGASIATHLLRPLAAHVLLALSHEPRDNCSSPHGCHLPTRLAALLPFAAAELEPAWPLPRLLRAMERLPHWPAVLRAFTARKARLRCERNAAWRHGSRSPPYRCSLPRLNSYLSPVIGRNNALLELRGLHFCLRTLARLEASSGKSYARVVHSRIEFVWLRPHPPLHLLAPRFVWVPSGEDYYSGLNDRHAVMNRSAAEVYFGRWRHLLDGSILRIDRQLNRSCVSNAQQMQSENLLRATLSHFGCAVRRFASTHHLGCCAAAGCFTRACYKRALPSRTAAARVCGAAAAAAAKGEGVLAACRRERAAVDGEGSNATLAAGKYRDEVELGVQHALALSLPGAAWGVLRGVYSPRGLVCVPSLPAARRRGAKVPCHLLAIVVPARHAQAFRAMLEALEFKGLNKSYQESFYVAWHNRSEDPATADYSGELQVAGRTVLLR
;
A
#
# COMPACT_ATOMS: atom_id res chain seq x y z
N MET A 1 14.73 -16.38 -9.04
CA MET A 1 13.60 -15.98 -9.91
C MET A 1 13.76 -14.51 -10.25
N ALA A 2 13.65 -14.12 -11.52
CA ALA A 2 13.76 -12.73 -11.92
C ALA A 2 12.59 -11.90 -11.34
N THR A 3 12.93 -10.79 -10.69
CA THR A 3 11.97 -9.87 -10.06
C THR A 3 12.20 -8.45 -10.56
N ALA A 4 11.12 -7.77 -10.94
CA ALA A 4 11.12 -6.35 -11.28
C ALA A 4 10.30 -5.57 -10.25
N VAL A 5 10.81 -4.42 -9.82
CA VAL A 5 10.04 -3.44 -9.03
C VAL A 5 9.82 -2.22 -9.92
N CYS A 6 8.56 -1.95 -10.26
CA CYS A 6 8.16 -0.75 -10.98
C CYS A 6 7.71 0.35 -10.02
N PHE A 7 8.39 1.48 -10.11
CA PHE A 7 8.05 2.71 -9.41
C PHE A 7 7.26 3.63 -10.33
N SER A 8 6.05 3.99 -9.91
CA SER A 8 5.22 4.99 -10.58
C SER A 8 5.05 6.23 -9.70
N GLY A 9 4.90 7.39 -10.33
CA GLY A 9 4.62 8.64 -9.61
C GLY A 9 5.05 9.86 -10.40
N SER A 10 4.89 11.05 -9.81
CA SER A 10 5.42 12.28 -10.40
C SER A 10 6.82 12.58 -9.88
N VAL A 11 7.73 13.04 -10.75
CA VAL A 11 9.06 13.56 -10.37
C VAL A 11 9.07 15.08 -10.19
N SER A 12 8.01 15.76 -10.63
CA SER A 12 7.91 17.22 -10.69
C SER A 12 7.95 17.94 -9.34
N ARG A 13 7.48 17.28 -8.27
CA ARG A 13 7.28 17.89 -6.95
C ARG A 13 8.03 17.20 -5.83
N THR A 14 8.73 16.14 -6.15
CA THR A 14 8.99 15.09 -5.18
C THR A 14 10.48 15.03 -4.94
N ARG A 15 10.94 15.76 -3.92
CA ARG A 15 12.16 15.34 -3.21
C ARG A 15 11.79 14.05 -2.52
N LEU A 16 12.24 12.92 -3.06
CA LEU A 16 12.03 11.66 -2.40
C LEU A 16 12.61 11.74 -0.99
N PRO A 17 11.90 11.20 0.02
CA PRO A 17 12.51 10.87 1.29
C PRO A 17 13.84 10.14 1.03
N ASP A 18 14.89 10.52 1.74
CA ASP A 18 16.23 9.89 1.73
C ASP A 18 16.86 9.58 0.34
N ARG A 19 16.39 10.23 -0.74
CA ARG A 19 16.77 9.93 -2.13
C ARG A 19 16.56 8.44 -2.52
N GLY A 20 15.63 7.75 -1.85
CA GLY A 20 15.31 6.33 -2.09
C GLY A 20 16.22 5.33 -1.37
N ALA A 21 17.04 5.78 -0.41
CA ALA A 21 17.92 4.91 0.37
C ALA A 21 17.16 3.83 1.16
N SER A 22 16.01 4.16 1.75
CA SER A 22 15.18 3.17 2.44
C SER A 22 14.59 2.15 1.46
N ILE A 23 14.12 2.58 0.29
CA ILE A 23 13.65 1.69 -0.78
C ILE A 23 14.77 0.74 -1.22
N ALA A 24 15.98 1.26 -1.48
CA ALA A 24 17.12 0.45 -1.88
C ALA A 24 17.46 -0.62 -0.83
N THR A 25 17.52 -0.20 0.43
CA THR A 25 17.93 -1.05 1.56
C THR A 25 16.89 -2.09 1.93
N HIS A 26 15.61 -1.71 1.95
CA HIS A 26 14.55 -2.52 2.53
C HIS A 26 13.56 -3.10 1.52
N LEU A 27 13.53 -2.62 0.28
CA LEU A 27 12.70 -3.20 -0.78
C LEU A 27 13.56 -3.87 -1.85
N LEU A 28 14.50 -3.16 -2.47
CA LEU A 28 15.22 -3.68 -3.64
C LEU A 28 16.21 -4.79 -3.26
N ARG A 29 17.07 -4.55 -2.27
CA ARG A 29 18.09 -5.52 -1.84
C ARG A 29 17.48 -6.83 -1.34
N PRO A 30 16.45 -6.85 -0.46
CA PRO A 30 15.85 -8.10 0.00
C PRO A 30 15.17 -8.91 -1.11
N LEU A 31 14.75 -8.26 -2.20
CA LEU A 31 14.09 -8.91 -3.32
C LEU A 31 15.04 -9.24 -4.48
N ALA A 32 16.30 -8.78 -4.42
CA ALA A 32 17.25 -8.82 -5.52
C ALA A 32 16.61 -8.37 -6.85
N ALA A 33 15.86 -7.26 -6.79
CA ALA A 33 14.98 -6.84 -7.88
C ALA A 33 15.63 -5.81 -8.81
N HIS A 34 15.30 -5.90 -10.09
CA HIS A 34 15.58 -4.87 -11.08
C HIS A 34 14.68 -3.65 -10.87
N VAL A 35 15.23 -2.46 -11.07
CA VAL A 35 14.52 -1.18 -10.91
C VAL A 35 13.94 -0.71 -12.24
N LEU A 36 12.63 -0.54 -12.28
CA LEU A 36 11.91 0.06 -13.40
C LEU A 36 11.30 1.38 -12.94
N LEU A 37 11.59 2.46 -13.65
CA LEU A 37 11.00 3.77 -13.38
C LEU A 37 9.99 4.10 -14.49
N ALA A 38 8.72 4.26 -14.11
CA ALA A 38 7.64 4.68 -15.00
C ALA A 38 7.03 5.97 -14.45
N LEU A 39 7.71 7.08 -14.72
CA LEU A 39 7.47 8.35 -14.02
C LEU A 39 6.78 9.37 -14.92
N SER A 40 6.02 10.28 -14.30
CA SER A 40 5.50 11.45 -14.97
C SER A 40 6.19 12.73 -14.50
N HIS A 41 6.25 13.76 -15.34
CA HIS A 41 6.70 15.08 -14.95
C HIS A 41 5.68 16.16 -15.32
N GLU A 42 5.75 17.33 -14.70
CA GLU A 42 4.93 18.44 -15.14
C GLU A 42 5.51 19.01 -16.44
N PRO A 43 4.66 19.51 -17.35
CA PRO A 43 5.13 20.10 -18.60
C PRO A 43 6.17 21.21 -18.39
N ARG A 44 6.06 21.98 -17.30
CA ARG A 44 6.98 23.08 -16.95
C ARG A 44 8.35 22.64 -16.42
N ASP A 45 8.53 21.36 -16.11
CA ASP A 45 9.81 20.88 -15.59
C ASP A 45 10.88 20.74 -16.69
N ASN A 46 10.53 20.99 -17.96
CA ASN A 46 11.41 20.89 -19.13
C ASN A 46 12.18 19.56 -19.19
N CYS A 47 11.45 18.50 -18.84
CA CYS A 47 11.98 17.21 -18.46
C CYS A 47 11.73 16.19 -19.59
N SER A 48 12.55 16.19 -20.64
CA SER A 48 12.30 15.32 -21.82
C SER A 48 12.93 13.94 -21.74
N SER A 49 13.87 13.72 -20.81
CA SER A 49 14.57 12.43 -20.64
C SER A 49 14.95 12.18 -19.18
N PRO A 50 15.24 10.91 -18.79
CA PRO A 50 15.76 10.59 -17.44
C PRO A 50 17.00 11.41 -17.04
N HIS A 51 17.92 11.64 -17.96
CA HIS A 51 19.11 12.47 -17.72
C HIS A 51 18.77 13.96 -17.61
N GLY A 52 17.91 14.47 -18.51
CA GLY A 52 17.43 15.86 -18.46
C GLY A 52 16.66 16.18 -17.17
N CYS A 53 16.06 15.18 -16.53
CA CYS A 53 15.42 15.31 -15.22
C CYS A 53 16.33 15.03 -14.02
N HIS A 54 17.63 14.81 -14.26
CA HIS A 54 18.60 14.47 -13.23
C HIS A 54 18.15 13.27 -12.37
N LEU A 55 17.47 12.27 -12.97
CA LEU A 55 17.00 11.10 -12.23
C LEU A 55 18.15 10.34 -11.54
N PRO A 56 19.33 10.12 -12.18
CA PRO A 56 20.45 9.47 -11.49
C PRO A 56 20.89 10.20 -10.23
N THR A 57 20.86 11.53 -10.22
CA THR A 57 21.23 12.34 -9.03
C THR A 57 20.11 12.32 -7.98
N ARG A 58 18.86 12.43 -8.41
CA ARG A 58 17.68 12.50 -7.52
C ARG A 58 17.37 11.16 -6.86
N LEU A 59 17.67 10.06 -7.55
CA LEU A 59 17.35 8.69 -7.21
C LEU A 59 18.61 7.82 -7.11
N ALA A 60 19.72 8.42 -6.67
CA ALA A 60 21.04 7.77 -6.70
C ALA A 60 21.07 6.41 -5.99
N ALA A 61 20.30 6.26 -4.91
CA ALA A 61 20.22 4.99 -4.18
C ALA A 61 19.50 3.87 -4.95
N LEU A 62 18.72 4.21 -5.99
CA LEU A 62 17.98 3.25 -6.81
C LEU A 62 18.75 2.82 -8.07
N LEU A 63 19.98 3.29 -8.26
CA LEU A 63 20.83 2.86 -9.37
C LEU A 63 21.37 1.43 -9.15
N PRO A 64 21.60 0.65 -10.23
CA PRO A 64 21.29 0.97 -11.63
C PRO A 64 19.81 0.79 -11.98
N PHE A 65 19.30 1.59 -12.93
CA PHE A 65 17.96 1.39 -13.48
C PHE A 65 18.02 0.34 -14.59
N ALA A 66 17.19 -0.70 -14.52
CA ALA A 66 17.04 -1.64 -15.62
C ALA A 66 16.23 -1.04 -16.78
N ALA A 67 15.27 -0.18 -16.45
CA ALA A 67 14.60 0.70 -17.41
C ALA A 67 14.13 1.98 -16.70
N ALA A 68 14.19 3.10 -17.41
CA ALA A 68 13.62 4.35 -16.94
C ALA A 68 12.92 5.05 -18.08
N GLU A 69 11.61 5.24 -17.93
CA GLU A 69 10.80 5.99 -18.85
C GLU A 69 10.13 7.15 -18.14
N LEU A 70 9.97 8.23 -18.90
CA LEU A 70 9.44 9.48 -18.42
C LEU A 70 8.46 10.04 -19.43
N GLU A 71 7.25 10.39 -18.98
CA GLU A 71 6.24 11.01 -19.84
C GLU A 71 5.65 12.28 -19.21
N PRO A 72 5.30 13.30 -20.01
CA PRO A 72 4.57 14.45 -19.49
C PRO A 72 3.24 14.02 -18.88
N ALA A 73 2.94 14.54 -17.69
CA ALA A 73 1.62 14.41 -17.09
C ALA A 73 0.59 15.06 -18.01
N TRP A 74 -0.51 14.36 -18.29
CA TRP A 74 -1.52 14.90 -19.18
C TRP A 74 -2.24 16.08 -18.52
N PRO A 75 -2.29 17.25 -19.18
CA PRO A 75 -3.05 18.35 -18.65
C PRO A 75 -4.55 18.01 -18.70
N LEU A 76 -5.34 18.59 -17.81
CA LEU A 76 -6.78 18.32 -17.69
C LEU A 76 -7.55 18.41 -19.03
N PRO A 77 -7.31 19.38 -19.93
CA PRO A 77 -7.99 19.40 -21.24
C PRO A 77 -7.71 18.17 -22.10
N ARG A 78 -6.50 17.61 -22.03
CA ARG A 78 -6.14 16.40 -22.77
C ARG A 78 -6.87 15.18 -22.19
N LEU A 79 -6.90 15.05 -20.86
CA LEU A 79 -7.66 13.99 -20.18
C LEU A 79 -9.16 14.07 -20.50
N LEU A 80 -9.74 15.27 -20.40
CA LEU A 80 -11.16 15.51 -20.69
C LEU A 80 -11.51 15.07 -22.12
N ARG A 81 -10.76 15.55 -23.12
CA ARG A 81 -10.96 15.17 -24.52
C ARG A 81 -10.79 13.67 -24.75
N ALA A 82 -9.80 13.05 -24.09
CA ALA A 82 -9.59 11.61 -24.21
C ALA A 82 -10.79 10.82 -23.67
N MET A 83 -11.36 11.22 -22.53
CA MET A 83 -12.53 10.57 -21.96
C MET A 83 -13.80 10.82 -22.77
N GLU A 84 -14.06 12.07 -23.18
CA GLU A 84 -15.28 12.44 -23.93
C GLU A 84 -15.34 11.83 -25.34
N ARG A 85 -14.20 11.43 -25.90
CA ARG A 85 -14.12 10.73 -27.20
C ARG A 85 -14.38 9.22 -27.10
N LEU A 86 -14.46 8.65 -25.90
CA LEU A 86 -14.70 7.22 -25.75
C LEU A 86 -16.15 6.90 -26.17
N PRO A 87 -16.38 5.88 -27.03
CA PRO A 87 -17.73 5.52 -27.49
C PRO A 87 -18.73 5.24 -26.36
N HIS A 88 -18.23 4.74 -25.23
CA HIS A 88 -19.02 4.37 -24.06
C HIS A 88 -19.13 5.49 -23.00
N TRP A 89 -18.51 6.66 -23.22
CA TRP A 89 -18.59 7.79 -22.30
C TRP A 89 -20.03 8.26 -21.99
N PRO A 90 -20.97 8.30 -22.96
CA PRO A 90 -22.36 8.63 -22.66
C PRO A 90 -23.01 7.66 -21.66
N ALA A 91 -22.65 6.36 -21.68
CA ALA A 91 -23.14 5.40 -20.72
C ALA A 91 -22.59 5.64 -19.31
N VAL A 92 -21.29 6.00 -19.22
CA VAL A 92 -20.67 6.44 -17.96
C VAL A 92 -21.41 7.66 -17.40
N LEU A 93 -21.61 8.70 -18.21
CA LEU A 93 -22.32 9.91 -17.76
C LEU A 93 -23.76 9.63 -17.32
N ARG A 94 -24.50 8.79 -18.05
CA ARG A 94 -25.85 8.37 -17.64
C ARG A 94 -25.85 7.71 -16.27
N ALA A 95 -24.84 6.91 -15.93
CA ALA A 95 -24.73 6.32 -14.60
C ALA A 95 -24.56 7.36 -13.49
N PHE A 96 -23.87 8.47 -13.78
CA PHE A 96 -23.66 9.61 -12.89
C PHE A 96 -24.81 10.62 -12.86
N THR A 97 -25.83 10.48 -13.72
CA THR A 97 -27.00 11.38 -13.78
C THR A 97 -28.33 10.65 -13.65
N ALA A 98 -28.31 9.33 -13.45
CA ALA A 98 -29.52 8.53 -13.29
C ALA A 98 -30.41 9.10 -12.17
N ARG A 99 -31.73 9.10 -12.38
CA ARG A 99 -32.71 9.63 -11.40
C ARG A 99 -32.57 9.00 -10.01
N LYS A 100 -32.15 7.74 -9.94
CA LYS A 100 -31.92 6.98 -8.69
C LYS A 100 -30.52 7.19 -8.11
N ALA A 101 -29.61 7.86 -8.81
CA ALA A 101 -28.28 8.15 -8.31
C ALA A 101 -28.37 9.21 -7.22
N ARG A 102 -27.63 9.01 -6.13
CA ARG A 102 -27.45 10.03 -5.08
C ARG A 102 -26.48 11.14 -5.52
N LEU A 103 -25.77 10.88 -6.62
CA LEU A 103 -24.82 11.78 -7.23
C LEU A 103 -25.37 12.20 -8.59
N ARG A 104 -25.40 13.51 -8.86
CA ARG A 104 -25.70 14.07 -10.19
C ARG A 104 -24.49 14.84 -10.66
N CYS A 105 -23.89 14.44 -11.77
CA CYS A 105 -22.76 15.15 -12.38
C CYS A 105 -23.10 15.62 -13.80
N GLU A 106 -22.99 16.92 -14.04
CA GLU A 106 -23.36 17.53 -15.32
C GLU A 106 -22.18 18.25 -15.97
N ARG A 107 -22.12 18.20 -17.31
CA ARG A 107 -21.07 18.89 -18.05
C ARG A 107 -21.22 20.40 -17.85
N ASN A 108 -20.15 21.04 -17.39
CA ASN A 108 -20.10 22.49 -17.20
C ASN A 108 -19.87 23.21 -18.54
N ALA A 109 -20.92 23.68 -19.21
CA ALA A 109 -20.82 24.38 -20.49
C ALA A 109 -19.91 25.63 -20.45
N ALA A 110 -19.73 26.26 -19.27
CA ALA A 110 -18.85 27.40 -19.08
C ALA A 110 -17.37 27.03 -18.81
N TRP A 111 -17.06 25.73 -18.68
CA TRP A 111 -15.68 25.30 -18.43
C TRP A 111 -14.77 25.60 -19.61
N ARG A 112 -13.59 26.16 -19.33
CA ARG A 112 -12.51 26.43 -20.28
C ARG A 112 -11.19 26.02 -19.63
N HIS A 113 -10.15 25.82 -20.45
CA HIS A 113 -8.81 25.57 -19.92
C HIS A 113 -8.38 26.73 -19.00
N GLY A 114 -7.81 26.40 -17.82
CA GLY A 114 -7.44 27.39 -16.80
C GLY A 114 -8.58 27.85 -15.89
N SER A 115 -9.84 27.46 -16.16
CA SER A 115 -10.96 27.79 -15.26
C SER A 115 -10.80 27.15 -13.88
N ARG A 116 -11.17 27.90 -12.83
CA ARG A 116 -11.24 27.38 -11.44
C ARG A 116 -12.37 26.36 -11.26
N SER A 117 -13.40 26.40 -12.11
CA SER A 117 -14.49 25.44 -12.05
C SER A 117 -14.08 24.10 -12.65
N PRO A 118 -14.62 22.96 -12.18
CA PRO A 118 -14.36 21.66 -12.80
C PRO A 118 -15.10 21.51 -14.15
N PRO A 119 -14.64 20.59 -15.03
CA PRO A 119 -15.32 20.30 -16.30
C PRO A 119 -16.72 19.70 -16.12
N TYR A 120 -16.93 18.97 -15.02
CA TYR A 120 -18.23 18.44 -14.60
C TYR A 120 -18.59 18.97 -13.21
N ARG A 121 -19.80 19.51 -13.05
CA ARG A 121 -20.37 19.95 -11.77
C ARG A 121 -21.10 18.77 -11.14
N CYS A 122 -20.63 18.31 -10.00
CA CYS A 122 -21.25 17.21 -9.26
C CYS A 122 -21.95 17.73 -8.00
N SER A 123 -23.08 17.13 -7.64
CA SER A 123 -23.80 17.44 -6.40
C SER A 123 -22.96 17.21 -5.13
N LEU A 124 -21.97 16.33 -5.19
CA LEU A 124 -20.97 16.15 -4.13
C LEU A 124 -19.69 16.93 -4.45
N PRO A 125 -19.40 18.04 -3.73
CA PRO A 125 -18.28 18.92 -4.07
C PRO A 125 -16.90 18.27 -3.86
N ARG A 126 -16.79 17.22 -3.03
CA ARG A 126 -15.54 16.50 -2.75
C ARG A 126 -15.56 15.08 -3.31
N LEU A 127 -16.18 14.88 -4.48
CA LEU A 127 -16.17 13.59 -5.15
C LEU A 127 -14.74 13.17 -5.50
N ASN A 128 -14.32 12.05 -4.94
CA ASN A 128 -13.09 11.34 -5.27
C ASN A 128 -13.49 10.12 -6.10
N SER A 129 -13.41 10.25 -7.43
CA SER A 129 -13.66 9.12 -8.32
C SER A 129 -12.37 8.70 -9.04
N TYR A 130 -12.28 7.48 -9.54
CA TYR A 130 -11.18 7.06 -10.41
C TYR A 130 -11.22 7.76 -11.78
N LEU A 131 -12.29 8.49 -12.09
CA LEU A 131 -12.45 9.36 -13.27
C LEU A 131 -12.03 10.82 -12.99
N SER A 132 -11.58 11.13 -11.79
CA SER A 132 -11.02 12.45 -11.47
C SER A 132 -9.65 12.64 -12.15
N PRO A 133 -9.30 13.84 -12.64
CA PRO A 133 -10.00 15.13 -12.43
C PRO A 133 -11.10 15.45 -13.45
N VAL A 134 -11.47 14.53 -14.34
CA VAL A 134 -12.58 14.76 -15.29
C VAL A 134 -13.91 14.81 -14.54
N ILE A 135 -14.21 13.78 -13.74
CA ILE A 135 -15.37 13.73 -12.83
C ILE A 135 -14.87 13.66 -11.38
N GLY A 136 -14.73 14.82 -10.73
CA GLY A 136 -14.25 14.96 -9.34
C GLY A 136 -12.97 15.79 -9.23
N ARG A 137 -12.25 15.70 -8.11
CA ARG A 137 -11.18 16.66 -7.76
C ARG A 137 -9.77 16.09 -7.59
N ASN A 138 -9.59 14.78 -7.52
CA ASN A 138 -8.27 14.17 -7.32
C ASN A 138 -7.55 13.84 -8.65
N ASN A 139 -6.40 13.17 -8.58
CA ASN A 139 -5.58 12.83 -9.74
C ASN A 139 -5.67 11.33 -10.15
N ALA A 140 -6.72 10.62 -9.78
CA ALA A 140 -6.79 9.17 -9.94
C ALA A 140 -6.62 8.71 -11.40
N LEU A 141 -7.15 9.41 -12.42
CA LEU A 141 -6.91 9.06 -13.83
C LEU A 141 -5.43 9.14 -14.20
N LEU A 142 -4.70 10.11 -13.66
CA LEU A 142 -3.25 10.22 -13.88
C LEU A 142 -2.51 9.07 -13.21
N GLU A 143 -2.95 8.67 -12.01
CA GLU A 143 -2.41 7.50 -11.30
C GLU A 143 -2.65 6.21 -12.09
N LEU A 144 -3.87 5.97 -12.60
CA LEU A 144 -4.18 4.82 -13.46
C LEU A 144 -3.34 4.80 -14.73
N ARG A 145 -3.12 5.97 -15.35
CA ARG A 145 -2.23 6.10 -16.51
C ARG A 145 -0.77 5.80 -16.15
N GLY A 146 -0.28 6.28 -15.00
CA GLY A 146 1.07 5.99 -14.51
C GLY A 146 1.27 4.50 -14.21
N LEU A 147 0.26 3.83 -13.68
CA LEU A 147 0.26 2.37 -13.50
C LEU A 147 0.31 1.63 -14.84
N HIS A 148 -0.45 2.08 -15.84
CA HIS A 148 -0.37 1.51 -17.19
C HIS A 148 1.00 1.73 -17.84
N PHE A 149 1.67 2.84 -17.50
CA PHE A 149 3.02 3.11 -17.95
C PHE A 149 4.02 2.07 -17.42
N CYS A 150 3.89 1.65 -16.15
CA CYS A 150 4.67 0.52 -15.60
C CYS A 150 4.55 -0.74 -16.46
N LEU A 151 3.34 -1.11 -16.89
CA LEU A 151 3.14 -2.30 -17.74
C LEU A 151 3.83 -2.18 -19.10
N ARG A 152 3.79 -1.00 -19.72
CA ARG A 152 4.45 -0.74 -21.00
C ARG A 152 5.98 -0.81 -20.87
N THR A 153 6.54 -0.17 -19.85
CA THR A 153 7.99 -0.18 -19.58
C THR A 153 8.48 -1.60 -19.28
N LEU A 154 7.73 -2.35 -18.48
CA LEU A 154 8.01 -3.77 -18.22
C LEU A 154 8.02 -4.59 -19.50
N ALA A 155 6.97 -4.49 -20.32
CA ALA A 155 6.86 -5.27 -21.56
C ALA A 155 8.00 -4.96 -22.55
N ARG A 156 8.43 -3.70 -22.66
CA ARG A 156 9.57 -3.33 -23.52
C ARG A 156 10.89 -3.92 -23.01
N LEU A 157 11.12 -3.88 -21.70
CA LEU A 157 12.31 -4.48 -21.09
C LEU A 157 12.34 -6.00 -21.27
N GLU A 158 11.19 -6.67 -21.11
CA GLU A 158 11.09 -8.11 -21.37
C GLU A 158 11.35 -8.43 -22.84
N ALA A 159 10.80 -7.63 -23.76
CA ALA A 159 11.01 -7.80 -25.20
C ALA A 159 12.47 -7.57 -25.60
N SER A 160 13.14 -6.54 -25.09
CA SER A 160 14.54 -6.25 -25.43
C SER A 160 15.54 -7.23 -24.81
N SER A 161 15.22 -7.80 -23.65
CA SER A 161 16.09 -8.77 -22.96
C SER A 161 15.82 -10.23 -23.33
N GLY A 162 14.70 -10.51 -24.01
CA GLY A 162 14.24 -11.88 -24.28
C GLY A 162 13.85 -12.67 -23.03
N LYS A 163 13.68 -12.01 -21.87
CA LYS A 163 13.43 -12.66 -20.57
C LYS A 163 12.20 -12.04 -19.91
N SER A 164 11.24 -12.87 -19.53
CA SER A 164 10.11 -12.43 -18.73
C SER A 164 10.41 -12.48 -17.22
N TYR A 165 9.84 -11.55 -16.47
CA TYR A 165 9.93 -11.52 -15.02
C TYR A 165 8.90 -12.46 -14.39
N ALA A 166 9.33 -13.36 -13.53
CA ALA A 166 8.41 -14.24 -12.79
C ALA A 166 7.60 -13.47 -11.74
N ARG A 167 8.22 -12.44 -11.13
CA ARG A 167 7.61 -11.60 -10.10
C ARG A 167 7.68 -10.13 -10.50
N VAL A 168 6.56 -9.45 -10.30
CA VAL A 168 6.44 -8.01 -10.54
C VAL A 168 5.96 -7.37 -9.25
N VAL A 169 6.61 -6.29 -8.86
CA VAL A 169 6.26 -5.47 -7.70
C VAL A 169 5.89 -4.09 -8.20
N HIS A 170 4.76 -3.57 -7.73
CA HIS A 170 4.47 -2.14 -7.82
C HIS A 170 4.79 -1.50 -6.48
N SER A 171 5.42 -0.34 -6.48
CA SER A 171 5.56 0.52 -5.30
C SER A 171 5.47 1.97 -5.71
N ARG A 172 4.82 2.79 -4.88
CA ARG A 172 5.00 4.24 -4.98
C ARG A 172 6.45 4.62 -4.70
N ILE A 173 6.92 5.62 -5.44
CA ILE A 173 8.31 6.08 -5.33
C ILE A 173 8.56 6.89 -4.06
N GLU A 174 7.51 7.43 -3.44
CA GLU A 174 7.58 8.26 -2.22
C GLU A 174 7.51 7.46 -0.91
N PHE A 175 7.57 6.13 -0.97
CA PHE A 175 7.52 5.28 0.22
C PHE A 175 8.82 5.33 1.02
N VAL A 176 8.66 5.40 2.35
CA VAL A 176 9.74 5.19 3.32
C VAL A 176 9.56 3.83 3.95
N TRP A 177 10.54 2.96 3.73
CA TRP A 177 10.56 1.63 4.34
C TRP A 177 11.31 1.68 5.66
N LEU A 178 10.67 1.20 6.73
CA LEU A 178 11.25 1.17 8.07
C LEU A 178 11.98 -0.15 8.35
N ARG A 179 11.57 -1.24 7.71
CA ARG A 179 12.20 -2.58 7.80
C ARG A 179 12.09 -3.33 6.48
N PRO A 180 12.94 -4.37 6.27
CA PRO A 180 12.92 -5.17 5.05
C PRO A 180 11.54 -5.71 4.69
N HIS A 181 11.21 -5.62 3.40
CA HIS A 181 10.06 -6.25 2.77
C HIS A 181 10.08 -7.77 3.04
N PRO A 182 8.91 -8.43 3.17
CA PRO A 182 8.86 -9.88 3.30
C PRO A 182 9.58 -10.63 2.17
N PRO A 183 10.34 -11.69 2.47
CA PRO A 183 10.95 -12.52 1.44
C PRO A 183 9.94 -13.08 0.43
N LEU A 184 10.30 -13.09 -0.86
CA LEU A 184 9.39 -13.55 -1.93
C LEU A 184 8.94 -15.00 -1.79
N HIS A 185 9.74 -15.87 -1.17
CA HIS A 185 9.41 -17.27 -0.97
C HIS A 185 8.22 -17.47 0.00
N LEU A 186 7.95 -16.50 0.88
CA LEU A 186 6.77 -16.52 1.75
C LEU A 186 5.50 -15.99 1.04
N LEU A 187 5.69 -15.27 -0.07
CA LEU A 187 4.62 -14.65 -0.85
C LEU A 187 4.27 -15.55 -2.04
N ALA A 188 3.40 -16.55 -1.83
CA ALA A 188 3.03 -17.50 -2.88
C ALA A 188 2.57 -16.80 -4.18
N PRO A 189 3.12 -17.15 -5.36
CA PRO A 189 2.95 -16.39 -6.62
C PRO A 189 1.54 -16.45 -7.21
N ARG A 190 0.69 -17.36 -6.74
CA ARG A 190 -0.72 -17.45 -7.15
C ARG A 190 -1.61 -16.33 -6.61
N PHE A 191 -1.07 -15.49 -5.72
CA PHE A 191 -1.81 -14.39 -5.10
C PHE A 191 -1.22 -13.04 -5.49
N VAL A 192 -2.08 -12.03 -5.53
CA VAL A 192 -1.69 -10.61 -5.46
C VAL A 192 -1.58 -10.23 -3.99
N TRP A 193 -0.36 -9.96 -3.54
CA TRP A 193 -0.09 -9.57 -2.16
C TRP A 193 -0.08 -8.05 -2.05
N VAL A 194 -0.96 -7.50 -1.24
CA VAL A 194 -1.03 -6.07 -0.95
C VAL A 194 -0.79 -5.85 0.55
N PRO A 195 -0.21 -4.72 0.98
CA PRO A 195 -0.04 -4.45 2.39
C PRO A 195 -1.38 -4.38 3.11
N SER A 196 -1.40 -4.72 4.40
CA SER A 196 -2.50 -4.41 5.30
C SER A 196 -2.60 -2.91 5.54
N GLY A 197 -3.81 -2.44 5.78
CA GLY A 197 -4.09 -1.04 6.07
C GLY A 197 -4.45 -0.20 4.85
N GLU A 198 -5.05 0.97 5.12
CA GLU A 198 -5.40 1.97 4.10
C GLU A 198 -6.37 1.47 3.02
N ASP A 199 -7.28 0.57 3.38
CA ASP A 199 -8.36 0.15 2.50
C ASP A 199 -9.51 1.17 2.55
N TYR A 200 -9.37 2.28 1.83
CA TYR A 200 -10.34 3.36 1.87
C TYR A 200 -11.67 2.91 1.27
N TYR A 201 -12.74 3.13 2.05
CA TYR A 201 -14.12 2.82 1.64
C TYR A 201 -14.29 1.39 1.13
N SER A 202 -13.62 0.42 1.78
CA SER A 202 -13.61 -1.00 1.42
C SER A 202 -12.90 -1.35 0.09
N GLY A 203 -12.09 -0.43 -0.44
CA GLY A 203 -11.20 -0.69 -1.56
C GLY A 203 -10.03 -1.60 -1.19
N LEU A 204 -9.08 -1.76 -2.12
CA LEU A 204 -7.78 -2.36 -1.85
C LEU A 204 -6.71 -1.28 -1.99
N ASN A 205 -5.85 -1.15 -0.99
CA ASN A 205 -4.64 -0.34 -1.09
C ASN A 205 -3.87 -0.66 -2.38
N ASP A 206 -3.70 0.34 -3.24
CA ASP A 206 -3.09 0.21 -4.57
C ASP A 206 -1.71 0.89 -4.67
N ARG A 207 -1.10 1.20 -3.53
CA ARG A 207 0.18 1.92 -3.44
C ARG A 207 1.39 0.98 -3.46
N HIS A 208 1.20 -0.29 -3.13
CA HIS A 208 2.19 -1.35 -3.27
C HIS A 208 1.53 -2.70 -3.48
N ALA A 209 2.10 -3.53 -4.35
CA ALA A 209 1.62 -4.88 -4.58
C ALA A 209 2.74 -5.79 -5.08
N VAL A 210 2.73 -7.06 -4.67
CA VAL A 210 3.59 -8.11 -5.19
C VAL A 210 2.74 -9.14 -5.92
N MET A 211 3.08 -9.43 -7.16
CA MET A 211 2.27 -10.29 -8.01
C MET A 211 3.13 -11.13 -8.95
N ASN A 212 2.52 -12.12 -9.58
CA ASN A 212 3.09 -12.79 -10.74
C ASN A 212 2.88 -11.94 -12.01
N ARG A 213 3.47 -12.36 -13.12
CA ARG A 213 3.44 -11.59 -14.38
C ARG A 213 2.04 -11.40 -14.97
N SER A 214 1.19 -12.43 -14.92
CA SER A 214 -0.17 -12.37 -15.49
C SER A 214 -1.09 -11.46 -14.66
N ALA A 215 -1.02 -11.53 -13.33
CA ALA A 215 -1.77 -10.62 -12.47
C ALA A 215 -1.29 -9.15 -12.59
N ALA A 216 -0.02 -8.92 -12.96
CA ALA A 216 0.47 -7.57 -13.26
C ALA A 216 -0.27 -6.91 -14.43
N GLU A 217 -0.66 -7.68 -15.44
CA GLU A 217 -1.44 -7.16 -16.57
C GLU A 217 -2.82 -6.67 -16.12
N VAL A 218 -3.45 -7.41 -15.21
CA VAL A 218 -4.74 -7.05 -14.64
C VAL A 218 -4.61 -5.82 -13.73
N TYR A 219 -3.60 -5.83 -12.83
CA TYR A 219 -3.38 -4.75 -11.86
C TYR A 219 -3.11 -3.40 -12.53
N PHE A 220 -2.19 -3.38 -13.50
CA PHE A 220 -1.81 -2.19 -14.27
C PHE A 220 -2.76 -1.88 -15.43
N GLY A 221 -3.59 -2.85 -15.84
CA GLY A 221 -4.51 -2.76 -16.99
C GLY A 221 -5.74 -1.89 -16.78
N ARG A 222 -5.97 -1.35 -15.57
CA ARG A 222 -7.14 -0.52 -15.23
C ARG A 222 -7.38 0.65 -16.19
N TRP A 223 -6.31 1.32 -16.65
CA TRP A 223 -6.43 2.37 -17.68
C TRP A 223 -6.93 1.84 -19.03
N ARG A 224 -6.47 0.66 -19.46
CA ARG A 224 -6.92 0.03 -20.71
C ARG A 224 -8.42 -0.29 -20.64
N HIS A 225 -8.88 -0.80 -19.50
CA HIS A 225 -10.29 -1.10 -19.28
C HIS A 225 -11.21 0.14 -19.34
N LEU A 226 -10.67 1.31 -18.97
CA LEU A 226 -11.36 2.59 -19.20
C LEU A 226 -11.42 2.93 -20.69
N LEU A 227 -10.34 2.73 -21.44
CA LEU A 227 -10.31 3.09 -22.86
C LEU A 227 -11.17 2.16 -23.73
N ASP A 228 -11.19 0.86 -23.46
CA ASP A 228 -11.92 -0.13 -24.26
C ASP A 228 -13.39 -0.32 -23.84
N GLY A 229 -13.81 0.29 -22.73
CA GLY A 229 -15.18 0.23 -22.21
C GLY A 229 -15.52 -1.02 -21.40
N SER A 230 -14.58 -1.97 -21.25
CA SER A 230 -14.76 -3.13 -20.37
C SER A 230 -14.97 -2.72 -18.91
N ILE A 231 -14.60 -1.50 -18.52
CA ILE A 231 -14.94 -0.89 -17.23
C ILE A 231 -16.43 -0.99 -16.89
N LEU A 232 -17.32 -0.90 -17.88
CA LEU A 232 -18.77 -1.00 -17.66
C LEU A 232 -19.19 -2.39 -17.16
N ARG A 233 -18.38 -3.44 -17.40
CA ARG A 233 -18.63 -4.79 -16.89
C ARG A 233 -17.92 -5.05 -15.57
N ILE A 234 -16.78 -4.40 -15.35
CA ILE A 234 -15.95 -4.53 -14.15
C ILE A 234 -16.57 -3.77 -12.97
N ASP A 235 -16.95 -2.51 -13.18
CA ASP A 235 -17.54 -1.67 -12.15
C ASP A 235 -19.05 -1.95 -12.02
N ARG A 236 -19.45 -2.46 -10.85
CA ARG A 236 -20.84 -2.84 -10.59
C ARG A 236 -21.83 -1.68 -10.69
N GLN A 237 -21.43 -0.46 -10.35
CA GLN A 237 -22.30 0.71 -10.40
C GLN A 237 -22.50 1.19 -11.84
N LEU A 238 -21.42 1.18 -12.63
CA LEU A 238 -21.51 1.48 -14.06
C LEU A 238 -22.29 0.40 -14.83
N ASN A 239 -22.10 -0.88 -14.51
CA ASN A 239 -22.86 -1.98 -15.11
C ASN A 239 -24.38 -1.81 -14.90
N ARG A 240 -24.75 -1.32 -13.71
CA ARG A 240 -26.15 -1.03 -13.35
C ARG A 240 -26.65 0.31 -13.88
N SER A 241 -25.82 1.04 -14.64
CA SER A 241 -26.11 2.38 -15.13
C SER A 241 -26.56 3.34 -14.01
N CYS A 242 -26.01 3.19 -12.80
CA CYS A 242 -26.40 4.01 -11.65
C CYS A 242 -25.31 4.05 -10.57
N VAL A 243 -24.73 5.23 -10.34
CA VAL A 243 -23.80 5.51 -9.24
C VAL A 243 -24.59 5.83 -7.97
N SER A 244 -24.93 4.80 -7.20
CA SER A 244 -25.65 4.94 -5.93
C SER A 244 -24.75 5.36 -4.76
N ASN A 245 -23.44 5.09 -4.84
CA ASN A 245 -22.47 5.38 -3.80
C ASN A 245 -21.16 5.92 -4.41
N ALA A 246 -21.01 7.25 -4.32
CA ALA A 246 -19.83 7.97 -4.75
C ALA A 246 -18.51 7.52 -4.08
N GLN A 247 -18.57 7.09 -2.81
CA GLN A 247 -17.37 6.65 -2.07
C GLN A 247 -16.78 5.36 -2.66
N GLN A 248 -17.62 4.53 -3.28
CA GLN A 248 -17.20 3.30 -3.96
C GLN A 248 -16.62 3.55 -5.36
N MET A 249 -16.63 4.79 -5.86
CA MET A 249 -16.06 5.12 -7.18
C MET A 249 -14.56 5.42 -7.11
N GLN A 250 -13.84 5.02 -6.07
CA GLN A 250 -12.40 5.31 -5.90
C GLN A 250 -11.49 4.31 -6.62
N SER A 251 -10.23 4.70 -6.86
CA SER A 251 -9.22 3.86 -7.53
C SER A 251 -8.99 2.52 -6.83
N GLU A 252 -9.00 2.51 -5.50
CA GLU A 252 -8.86 1.32 -4.66
C GLU A 252 -10.06 0.36 -4.79
N ASN A 253 -11.28 0.91 -4.92
CA ASN A 253 -12.48 0.12 -5.20
C ASN A 253 -12.45 -0.45 -6.62
N LEU A 254 -11.95 0.34 -7.58
CA LEU A 254 -11.73 -0.15 -8.94
C LEU A 254 -10.67 -1.26 -8.98
N LEU A 255 -9.59 -1.16 -8.22
CA LEU A 255 -8.61 -2.24 -8.10
C LEU A 255 -9.28 -3.52 -7.62
N ARG A 256 -10.04 -3.43 -6.52
CA ARG A 256 -10.80 -4.56 -5.97
C ARG A 256 -11.72 -5.20 -7.00
N ALA A 257 -12.52 -4.38 -7.70
CA ALA A 257 -13.45 -4.84 -8.72
C ALA A 257 -12.72 -5.52 -9.89
N THR A 258 -11.61 -4.94 -10.34
CA THR A 258 -10.80 -5.47 -11.46
C THR A 258 -10.19 -6.83 -11.08
N LEU A 259 -9.50 -6.92 -9.95
CA LEU A 259 -8.89 -8.19 -9.51
C LEU A 259 -9.95 -9.28 -9.30
N SER A 260 -11.11 -8.94 -8.73
CA SER A 260 -12.20 -9.90 -8.56
C SER A 260 -12.82 -10.33 -9.89
N HIS A 261 -13.02 -9.40 -10.83
CA HIS A 261 -13.56 -9.70 -12.16
C HIS A 261 -12.70 -10.70 -12.93
N PHE A 262 -11.36 -10.58 -12.81
CA PHE A 262 -10.40 -11.48 -13.47
C PHE A 262 -9.95 -12.66 -12.60
N GLY A 263 -10.60 -12.92 -11.47
CA GLY A 263 -10.30 -14.07 -10.61
C GLY A 263 -8.94 -14.02 -9.92
N CYS A 264 -8.30 -12.85 -9.81
CA CYS A 264 -7.06 -12.69 -9.08
C CYS A 264 -7.31 -12.78 -7.57
N ALA A 265 -6.73 -13.80 -6.93
CA ALA A 265 -6.81 -13.98 -5.49
C ALA A 265 -5.90 -13.00 -4.76
N VAL A 266 -6.45 -12.25 -3.79
CA VAL A 266 -5.71 -11.25 -3.02
C VAL A 266 -5.35 -11.79 -1.63
N ARG A 267 -4.14 -11.46 -1.18
CA ARG A 267 -3.63 -11.76 0.17
C ARG A 267 -2.96 -10.53 0.76
N ARG A 268 -2.80 -10.55 2.09
CA ARG A 268 -2.27 -9.42 2.87
C ARG A 268 -0.93 -9.76 3.50
N PHE A 269 -0.10 -8.74 3.68
CA PHE A 269 1.08 -8.81 4.52
C PHE A 269 1.21 -7.54 5.37
N ALA A 270 1.86 -7.64 6.53
CA ALA A 270 2.04 -6.49 7.42
C ALA A 270 2.85 -5.37 6.73
N SER A 271 2.38 -4.12 6.77
CA SER A 271 3.11 -3.01 6.15
C SER A 271 4.24 -2.51 7.05
N THR A 272 5.48 -2.52 6.57
CA THR A 272 6.64 -1.89 7.24
C THR A 272 7.04 -0.57 6.59
N HIS A 273 6.15 0.02 5.81
CA HIS A 273 6.38 1.26 5.09
C HIS A 273 5.21 2.23 5.28
N HIS A 274 5.45 3.50 4.96
CA HIS A 274 4.44 4.54 4.93
C HIS A 274 4.75 5.53 3.80
N LEU A 275 3.74 6.29 3.37
CA LEU A 275 3.94 7.37 2.42
C LEU A 275 4.69 8.51 3.11
N GLY A 276 5.96 8.68 2.72
CA GLY A 276 6.87 9.62 3.35
C GLY A 276 6.49 11.07 3.13
N CYS A 277 6.91 11.91 4.06
CA CYS A 277 6.86 13.36 3.90
C CYS A 277 8.02 13.86 3.04
N CYS A 278 7.74 14.79 2.12
CA CYS A 278 8.80 15.45 1.36
C CYS A 278 9.31 16.70 2.08
N ALA A 279 10.59 17.02 1.91
CA ALA A 279 11.22 18.19 2.53
C ALA A 279 10.88 19.56 1.89
N ALA A 280 10.23 19.58 0.71
CA ALA A 280 9.99 20.80 -0.05
C ALA A 280 8.56 21.35 0.11
N ALA A 281 8.41 22.68 0.06
CA ALA A 281 7.12 23.36 0.00
C ALA A 281 6.30 22.85 -1.20
N GLY A 282 5.23 22.11 -0.94
CA GLY A 282 4.33 21.58 -1.97
C GLY A 282 3.93 20.10 -1.81
N CYS A 283 4.62 19.33 -0.98
CA CYS A 283 4.24 17.94 -0.67
C CYS A 283 4.02 17.80 0.84
N PHE A 284 2.78 17.59 1.28
CA PHE A 284 2.28 17.27 2.64
C PHE A 284 2.96 17.94 3.87
N THR A 285 3.81 18.94 3.70
CA THR A 285 4.69 19.49 4.75
C THR A 285 3.91 20.05 5.94
N ARG A 286 2.72 20.60 5.70
CA ARG A 286 1.84 21.17 6.75
C ARG A 286 1.03 20.12 7.53
N ALA A 287 1.02 18.86 7.10
CA ALA A 287 0.19 17.80 7.69
C ALA A 287 0.99 16.52 7.98
N CYS A 288 2.31 16.63 8.07
CA CYS A 288 3.18 15.48 8.36
C CYS A 288 2.95 14.98 9.77
N TYR A 289 2.46 13.74 9.86
CA TYR A 289 2.42 13.03 11.10
C TYR A 289 3.81 12.43 11.38
N LYS A 290 4.29 12.62 12.60
CA LYS A 290 5.63 12.22 13.03
C LYS A 290 5.53 11.25 14.19
N ARG A 291 6.33 10.20 14.16
CA ARG A 291 6.44 9.21 15.24
C ARG A 291 7.89 8.81 15.43
N ALA A 292 8.34 8.82 16.68
CA ALA A 292 9.65 8.29 17.03
C ALA A 292 9.66 6.77 16.81
N LEU A 293 10.68 6.29 16.10
CA LEU A 293 10.99 4.87 15.96
C LEU A 293 12.28 4.60 16.74
N PRO A 294 12.20 3.94 17.91
CA PRO A 294 13.37 3.45 18.62
C PRO A 294 14.32 2.67 17.70
N SER A 295 15.62 2.85 17.92
CA SER A 295 16.63 2.03 17.24
C SER A 295 16.42 0.55 17.56
N ARG A 296 16.99 -0.35 16.75
CA ARG A 296 16.87 -1.79 17.02
C ARG A 296 17.45 -2.15 18.40
N THR A 297 18.59 -1.57 18.75
CA THR A 297 19.24 -1.75 20.06
C THR A 297 18.37 -1.24 21.20
N ALA A 298 17.79 -0.05 21.05
CA ALA A 298 16.85 0.52 22.03
C ALA A 298 15.63 -0.38 22.23
N ALA A 299 14.97 -0.80 21.15
CA ALA A 299 13.80 -1.68 21.21
C ALA A 299 14.12 -3.02 21.87
N ALA A 300 15.29 -3.61 21.56
CA ALA A 300 15.75 -4.84 22.18
C ALA A 300 16.02 -4.66 23.68
N ARG A 301 16.63 -3.54 24.11
CA ARG A 301 16.91 -3.24 25.51
C ARG A 301 15.63 -3.08 26.33
N VAL A 302 14.68 -2.26 25.84
CA VAL A 302 13.36 -2.09 26.46
C VAL A 302 12.64 -3.43 26.59
N CYS A 303 12.68 -4.27 25.55
CA CYS A 303 12.01 -5.57 25.60
C CYS A 303 12.72 -6.60 26.48
N GLY A 304 14.05 -6.53 26.58
CA GLY A 304 14.83 -7.35 27.50
C GLY A 304 14.53 -7.03 28.96
N ALA A 305 14.51 -5.74 29.32
CA ALA A 305 14.14 -5.29 30.67
C ALA A 305 12.71 -5.72 31.04
N ALA A 306 11.78 -5.61 30.10
CA ALA A 306 10.40 -6.02 30.28
C ALA A 306 10.24 -7.54 30.45
N ALA A 307 10.97 -8.33 29.68
CA ALA A 307 10.97 -9.79 29.83
C ALA A 307 11.60 -10.21 31.17
N ALA A 308 12.68 -9.54 31.60
CA ALA A 308 13.29 -9.79 32.91
C ALA A 308 12.34 -9.43 34.06
N ALA A 309 11.62 -8.32 33.96
CA ALA A 309 10.60 -7.92 34.93
C ALA A 309 9.46 -8.96 34.99
N ALA A 310 8.98 -9.43 33.83
CA ALA A 310 7.96 -10.47 33.76
C ALA A 310 8.40 -11.77 34.45
N ALA A 311 9.65 -12.20 34.21
CA ALA A 311 10.22 -13.39 34.83
C ALA A 311 10.33 -13.27 36.37
N LYS A 312 10.46 -12.05 36.91
CA LYS A 312 10.51 -11.76 38.35
C LYS A 312 9.15 -11.47 38.97
N GLY A 313 8.07 -11.47 38.20
CA GLY A 313 6.74 -11.04 38.68
C GLY A 313 6.64 -9.53 38.95
N GLU A 314 7.56 -8.72 38.42
CA GLU A 314 7.54 -7.27 38.55
C GLU A 314 6.58 -6.62 37.53
N GLY A 315 6.20 -5.37 37.78
CA GLY A 315 5.36 -4.58 36.86
C GLY A 315 6.05 -4.33 35.52
N VAL A 316 5.73 -5.13 34.50
CA VAL A 316 6.33 -5.08 33.14
C VAL A 316 6.23 -3.69 32.51
N LEU A 317 5.07 -3.04 32.61
CA LEU A 317 4.88 -1.69 32.05
C LEU A 317 5.76 -0.64 32.75
N ALA A 318 5.95 -0.76 34.07
CA ALA A 318 6.83 0.13 34.81
C ALA A 318 8.30 -0.06 34.40
N ALA A 319 8.73 -1.32 34.22
CA ALA A 319 10.07 -1.64 33.72
C ALA A 319 10.29 -1.09 32.29
N CYS A 320 9.33 -1.27 31.38
CA CYS A 320 9.39 -0.68 30.03
C CYS A 320 9.55 0.85 30.07
N ARG A 321 8.75 1.54 30.91
CA ARG A 321 8.78 3.00 31.00
C ARG A 321 10.12 3.51 31.55
N ARG A 322 10.66 2.86 32.60
CA ARG A 322 11.97 3.20 33.15
C ARG A 322 13.09 3.01 32.13
N GLU A 323 13.12 1.84 31.49
CA GLU A 323 14.18 1.52 30.52
C GLU A 323 14.11 2.45 29.30
N ARG A 324 12.90 2.76 28.84
CA ARG A 324 12.71 3.74 27.77
C ARG A 324 13.20 5.13 28.16
N ALA A 325 12.87 5.60 29.37
CA ALA A 325 13.35 6.91 29.82
C ALA A 325 14.88 6.97 29.85
N ALA A 326 15.54 5.87 30.22
CA ALA A 326 17.00 5.75 30.14
C ALA A 326 17.51 5.81 28.69
N VAL A 327 16.91 5.03 27.77
CA VAL A 327 17.24 5.07 26.33
C VAL A 327 17.06 6.46 25.73
N ASP A 328 15.96 7.12 26.07
CA ASP A 328 15.64 8.45 25.56
C ASP A 328 16.62 9.51 26.11
N GLY A 329 17.10 9.33 27.36
CA GLY A 329 18.09 10.19 28.02
C GLY A 329 19.54 10.04 27.50
N GLU A 330 19.90 8.89 26.93
CA GLU A 330 21.23 8.62 26.34
C GLU A 330 21.46 9.32 24.99
N GLY A 331 20.57 10.23 24.58
CA GLY A 331 20.64 10.86 23.27
C GLY A 331 20.46 9.86 22.13
N SER A 332 19.68 8.80 22.36
CA SER A 332 19.52 7.74 21.37
C SER A 332 19.06 8.33 20.02
N ASN A 333 19.72 7.88 18.95
CA ASN A 333 19.39 8.21 17.56
C ASN A 333 18.03 7.59 17.16
N ALA A 334 16.95 7.94 17.84
CA ALA A 334 15.61 7.58 17.45
C ALA A 334 15.38 8.11 16.03
N THR A 335 15.08 7.20 15.12
CA THR A 335 14.75 7.60 13.76
C THR A 335 13.35 8.19 13.78
N LEU A 336 13.16 9.36 13.18
CA LEU A 336 11.84 9.96 13.07
C LEU A 336 11.12 9.41 11.84
N ALA A 337 10.09 8.58 12.04
CA ALA A 337 9.17 8.22 10.98
C ALA A 337 8.23 9.40 10.72
N ALA A 338 8.18 9.89 9.48
CA ALA A 338 7.39 11.06 9.10
C ALA A 338 6.63 10.79 7.81
N GLY A 339 5.31 10.78 7.89
CA GLY A 339 4.44 10.42 6.78
C GLY A 339 3.18 11.24 6.67
N LYS A 340 2.53 11.13 5.52
CA LYS A 340 1.29 11.86 5.21
C LYS A 340 0.12 11.40 6.07
N TYR A 341 -0.04 10.09 6.22
CA TYR A 341 -1.18 9.51 6.92
C TYR A 341 -0.73 8.96 8.26
N ARG A 342 -1.42 9.39 9.31
CA ARG A 342 -1.16 8.91 10.66
C ARG A 342 -1.27 7.39 10.75
N ASP A 343 -2.37 6.81 10.27
CA ASP A 343 -2.61 5.37 10.36
C ASP A 343 -1.47 4.55 9.70
N GLU A 344 -0.96 4.97 8.53
CA GLU A 344 0.20 4.33 7.90
C GLU A 344 1.48 4.41 8.72
N VAL A 345 1.80 5.60 9.26
CA VAL A 345 3.01 5.79 10.08
C VAL A 345 2.92 4.95 11.33
N GLU A 346 1.77 4.97 12.02
CA GLU A 346 1.55 4.19 13.22
C GLU A 346 1.71 2.69 12.92
N LEU A 347 1.02 2.18 11.90
CA LEU A 347 1.07 0.79 11.46
C LEU A 347 2.50 0.37 11.09
N GLY A 348 3.18 1.17 10.27
CA GLY A 348 4.55 0.95 9.84
C GLY A 348 5.53 0.90 11.01
N VAL A 349 5.41 1.81 11.99
CA VAL A 349 6.26 1.84 13.18
C VAL A 349 6.02 0.63 14.07
N GLN A 350 4.76 0.23 14.30
CA GLN A 350 4.44 -0.95 15.11
C GLN A 350 5.03 -2.22 14.50
N HIS A 351 4.84 -2.43 13.19
CA HIS A 351 5.44 -3.56 12.48
C HIS A 351 6.98 -3.49 12.46
N ALA A 352 7.55 -2.30 12.30
CA ALA A 352 8.99 -2.11 12.33
C ALA A 352 9.60 -2.45 13.69
N LEU A 353 8.92 -2.08 14.77
CA LEU A 353 9.29 -2.43 16.14
C LEU A 353 9.18 -3.93 16.39
N ALA A 354 8.10 -4.57 15.94
CA ALA A 354 7.94 -6.02 16.08
C ALA A 354 9.11 -6.77 15.42
N LEU A 355 9.50 -6.40 14.20
CA LEU A 355 10.64 -6.99 13.49
C LEU A 355 12.01 -6.61 14.09
N SER A 356 12.07 -5.65 15.00
CA SER A 356 13.30 -5.32 15.72
C SER A 356 13.59 -6.24 16.90
N LEU A 357 12.59 -6.99 17.36
CA LEU A 357 12.74 -7.88 18.49
C LEU A 357 13.65 -9.08 18.14
N PRO A 358 14.52 -9.52 19.08
CA PRO A 358 15.34 -10.71 18.86
C PRO A 358 14.48 -11.94 18.53
N GLY A 359 14.80 -12.63 17.44
CA GLY A 359 14.06 -13.80 16.96
C GLY A 359 12.72 -13.51 16.27
N ALA A 360 12.32 -12.24 16.12
CA ALA A 360 11.14 -11.91 15.32
C ALA A 360 11.43 -12.06 13.82
N ALA A 361 10.44 -12.55 13.08
CA ALA A 361 10.58 -12.84 11.65
C ALA A 361 9.24 -12.69 10.91
N TRP A 362 9.29 -12.73 9.59
CA TRP A 362 8.10 -12.91 8.77
C TRP A 362 7.64 -14.38 8.85
N GLY A 363 6.33 -14.62 8.99
CA GLY A 363 5.79 -15.98 9.03
C GLY A 363 4.40 -16.08 8.40
N VAL A 364 4.12 -17.25 7.81
CA VAL A 364 2.82 -17.52 7.16
C VAL A 364 1.91 -18.23 8.15
N LEU A 365 0.83 -17.55 8.52
CA LEU A 365 -0.23 -18.11 9.37
C LEU A 365 -1.25 -18.81 8.48
N ARG A 366 -1.51 -20.10 8.75
CA ARG A 366 -2.51 -20.91 8.04
C ARG A 366 -3.80 -20.96 8.88
N GLY A 367 -4.94 -21.17 8.21
CA GLY A 367 -6.20 -21.47 8.91
C GLY A 367 -6.84 -20.29 9.65
N VAL A 368 -6.41 -19.06 9.41
CA VAL A 368 -7.03 -17.88 10.04
C VAL A 368 -8.39 -17.60 9.41
N TYR A 369 -9.46 -17.65 10.20
CA TYR A 369 -10.81 -17.32 9.77
C TYR A 369 -11.20 -15.94 10.29
N SER A 370 -11.38 -14.97 9.39
CA SER A 370 -12.00 -13.68 9.75
C SER A 370 -13.49 -13.70 9.39
N PRO A 371 -14.41 -13.53 10.36
CA PRO A 371 -15.85 -13.44 10.08
C PRO A 371 -16.21 -12.23 9.22
N ARG A 372 -15.34 -11.20 9.20
CA ARG A 372 -15.56 -9.93 8.48
C ARG A 372 -14.89 -9.87 7.11
N GLY A 373 -14.16 -10.91 6.69
CA GLY A 373 -13.53 -10.98 5.37
C GLY A 373 -12.46 -9.92 5.09
N LEU A 374 -12.03 -9.13 6.09
CA LEU A 374 -11.11 -8.00 5.91
C LEU A 374 -9.66 -8.45 5.67
N VAL A 375 -9.27 -9.56 6.30
CA VAL A 375 -7.90 -10.10 6.29
C VAL A 375 -7.67 -11.00 5.08
N CYS A 376 -8.76 -11.58 4.62
CA CYS A 376 -8.82 -12.67 3.68
C CYS A 376 -10.08 -12.41 2.87
N VAL A 377 -9.96 -11.61 1.83
CA VAL A 377 -11.06 -11.46 0.88
C VAL A 377 -10.91 -12.65 -0.06
N PRO A 378 -11.69 -13.75 0.09
CA PRO A 378 -11.83 -14.67 -1.03
C PRO A 378 -12.44 -13.81 -2.15
N SER A 379 -11.67 -13.50 -3.19
CA SER A 379 -12.14 -12.74 -4.34
C SER A 379 -13.07 -13.57 -5.25
N LEU A 380 -13.62 -14.68 -4.74
CA LEU A 380 -14.48 -15.57 -5.49
C LEU A 380 -15.94 -15.10 -5.44
N PRO A 381 -16.58 -14.83 -6.59
CA PRO A 381 -18.01 -14.53 -6.68
C PRO A 381 -18.91 -15.68 -6.19
N ALA A 382 -18.36 -16.89 -6.00
CA ALA A 382 -19.12 -18.12 -5.76
C ALA A 382 -19.22 -18.56 -4.28
N ALA A 383 -18.51 -17.92 -3.34
CA ALA A 383 -18.60 -18.26 -1.92
C ALA A 383 -19.85 -17.65 -1.25
N ARG A 384 -21.02 -17.83 -1.87
CA ARG A 384 -22.34 -17.58 -1.28
C ARG A 384 -22.90 -18.81 -0.55
N ARG A 385 -22.14 -19.91 -0.44
CA ARG A 385 -22.46 -21.00 0.48
C ARG A 385 -22.23 -20.49 1.91
N ARG A 386 -23.30 -20.05 2.56
CA ARG A 386 -23.33 -19.72 4.00
C ARG A 386 -22.64 -20.87 4.75
N GLY A 387 -21.52 -20.57 5.42
CA GLY A 387 -20.83 -21.52 6.31
C GLY A 387 -19.53 -22.14 5.80
N ALA A 388 -19.14 -21.96 4.53
CA ALA A 388 -17.87 -22.52 4.04
C ALA A 388 -16.68 -21.71 4.59
N LYS A 389 -15.97 -22.31 5.55
CA LYS A 389 -14.67 -21.85 6.06
C LYS A 389 -13.62 -21.98 4.94
N VAL A 390 -13.31 -20.88 4.26
CA VAL A 390 -12.22 -20.87 3.25
C VAL A 390 -10.89 -20.71 3.99
N PRO A 391 -9.94 -21.67 3.88
CA PRO A 391 -8.64 -21.53 4.50
C PRO A 391 -7.94 -20.27 4.00
N CYS A 392 -7.47 -19.44 4.92
CA CYS A 392 -6.70 -18.26 4.58
C CYS A 392 -5.24 -18.40 4.99
N HIS A 393 -4.38 -17.82 4.17
CA HIS A 393 -2.98 -17.59 4.48
C HIS A 393 -2.79 -16.11 4.72
N LEU A 394 -2.30 -15.74 5.90
CA LEU A 394 -1.89 -14.38 6.20
C LEU A 394 -0.38 -14.37 6.41
N LEU A 395 0.32 -13.42 5.79
CA LEU A 395 1.72 -13.19 6.14
C LEU A 395 1.78 -12.15 7.26
N ALA A 396 2.27 -12.57 8.42
CA ALA A 396 2.36 -11.75 9.62
C ALA A 396 3.80 -11.61 10.10
N ILE A 397 3.99 -10.75 11.08
CA ILE A 397 5.23 -10.69 11.86
C ILE A 397 5.05 -11.60 13.06
N VAL A 398 5.93 -12.57 13.15
CA VAL A 398 6.02 -13.56 14.22
C VAL A 398 6.96 -13.04 15.27
N VAL A 399 6.49 -12.98 16.52
CA VAL A 399 7.29 -12.53 17.67
C VAL A 399 7.37 -13.67 18.68
N PRO A 400 8.58 -14.01 19.20
CA PRO A 400 8.72 -15.04 20.22
C PRO A 400 7.87 -14.78 21.46
N ALA A 401 7.34 -15.86 22.06
CA ALA A 401 6.51 -15.88 23.27
C ALA A 401 6.98 -14.91 24.36
N ARG A 402 8.27 -15.05 24.71
CA ARG A 402 8.97 -14.31 25.77
C ARG A 402 8.96 -12.78 25.55
N HIS A 403 8.72 -12.32 24.33
CA HIS A 403 8.66 -10.90 24.00
C HIS A 403 7.23 -10.36 23.87
N ALA A 404 6.18 -11.20 23.97
CA ALA A 404 4.80 -10.76 23.71
C ALA A 404 4.29 -9.74 24.74
N GLN A 405 4.56 -9.95 26.03
CA GLN A 405 4.15 -9.01 27.08
C GLN A 405 4.97 -7.71 27.01
N ALA A 406 6.28 -7.84 26.80
CA ALA A 406 7.21 -6.74 26.60
C ALA A 406 6.82 -5.85 25.40
N PHE A 407 6.47 -6.46 24.27
CA PHE A 407 6.03 -5.76 23.08
C PHE A 407 4.74 -4.99 23.32
N ARG A 408 3.74 -5.61 23.98
CA ARG A 408 2.50 -4.93 24.39
C ARG A 408 2.78 -3.71 25.27
N ALA A 409 3.58 -3.88 26.32
CA ALA A 409 3.95 -2.80 27.21
C ALA A 409 4.73 -1.68 26.49
N MET A 410 5.57 -2.01 25.50
CA MET A 410 6.24 -1.01 24.66
C MET A 410 5.26 -0.24 23.78
N LEU A 411 4.29 -0.92 23.15
CA LEU A 411 3.23 -0.25 22.37
C LEU A 411 2.38 0.67 23.25
N GLU A 412 2.04 0.25 24.46
CA GLU A 412 1.33 1.08 25.44
C GLU A 412 2.16 2.30 25.86
N ALA A 413 3.45 2.10 26.17
CA ALA A 413 4.36 3.17 26.54
C ALA A 413 4.52 4.21 25.41
N LEU A 414 4.50 3.78 24.15
CA LEU A 414 4.60 4.67 22.97
C LEU A 414 3.33 5.50 22.72
N GLU A 415 2.28 5.33 23.54
CA GLU A 415 1.04 6.09 23.45
C GLU A 415 0.49 6.11 22.01
N PHE A 416 0.37 4.93 21.41
CA PHE A 416 -0.33 4.79 20.14
C PHE A 416 -1.80 5.22 20.36
N LYS A 417 -2.12 6.48 20.07
CA LYS A 417 -3.48 7.01 20.12
C LYS A 417 -4.23 6.49 18.88
N GLY A 418 -5.47 6.01 19.02
CA GLY A 418 -6.29 5.56 17.89
C GLY A 418 -6.08 4.11 17.46
N LEU A 419 -5.67 3.24 18.39
CA LEU A 419 -5.47 1.79 18.18
C LEU A 419 -6.65 1.08 17.49
N ASN A 420 -7.88 1.59 17.58
CA ASN A 420 -9.06 0.87 17.09
C ASN A 420 -9.06 0.57 15.59
N LYS A 421 -8.41 1.38 14.73
CA LYS A 421 -8.37 1.10 13.29
C LYS A 421 -7.11 0.31 12.89
N SER A 422 -5.95 0.77 13.32
CA SER A 422 -4.64 0.15 13.01
C SER A 422 -4.44 -1.22 13.69
N TYR A 423 -4.96 -1.43 14.90
CA TYR A 423 -4.88 -2.72 15.61
C TYR A 423 -5.91 -3.75 15.12
N GLN A 424 -7.02 -3.31 14.52
CA GLN A 424 -7.98 -4.22 13.87
C GLN A 424 -7.43 -4.81 12.56
N GLU A 425 -6.50 -4.10 11.92
CA GLU A 425 -5.89 -4.48 10.64
C GLU A 425 -4.50 -5.13 10.80
N SER A 426 -3.91 -5.05 12.00
CA SER A 426 -2.64 -5.70 12.36
C SER A 426 -2.86 -7.03 13.06
N PHE A 427 -2.06 -8.02 12.70
CA PHE A 427 -2.10 -9.35 13.29
C PHE A 427 -0.73 -9.65 13.89
N TYR A 428 -0.65 -9.67 15.22
CA TYR A 428 0.53 -10.13 15.95
C TYR A 428 0.19 -11.47 16.59
N VAL A 429 0.97 -12.50 16.28
CA VAL A 429 0.85 -13.80 16.93
C VAL A 429 1.90 -13.89 18.01
N ALA A 430 1.46 -14.10 19.24
CA ALA A 430 2.32 -14.52 20.34
C ALA A 430 2.40 -16.05 20.31
N TRP A 431 3.62 -16.56 20.34
CA TRP A 431 3.87 -18.00 20.22
C TRP A 431 3.89 -18.65 21.59
N HIS A 432 3.59 -19.94 21.66
CA HIS A 432 3.97 -20.79 22.78
C HIS A 432 4.80 -21.93 22.19
N ASN A 433 6.04 -22.07 22.68
CA ASN A 433 7.11 -22.90 22.13
C ASN A 433 6.70 -24.35 21.77
N ARG A 434 7.35 -24.93 20.74
CA ARG A 434 7.92 -26.31 20.81
C ARG A 434 9.03 -26.64 19.79
N SER A 435 9.41 -25.76 18.85
CA SER A 435 10.58 -25.96 17.98
C SER A 435 11.33 -24.64 17.76
N GLU A 436 12.65 -24.66 17.88
CA GLU A 436 13.54 -23.52 17.57
C GLU A 436 13.70 -23.28 16.06
N ASP A 437 13.21 -24.19 15.22
CA ASP A 437 13.27 -24.05 13.76
C ASP A 437 11.97 -23.42 13.21
N PRO A 438 12.00 -22.14 12.79
CA PRO A 438 10.83 -21.46 12.25
C PRO A 438 10.32 -22.05 10.93
N ALA A 439 11.12 -22.86 10.22
CA ALA A 439 10.72 -23.49 8.95
C ALA A 439 9.85 -24.74 9.13
N THR A 440 9.94 -25.41 10.28
CA THR A 440 9.28 -26.70 10.54
C THR A 440 8.28 -26.66 11.70
N ALA A 441 8.21 -25.56 12.44
CA ALA A 441 7.29 -25.43 13.57
C ALA A 441 5.81 -25.49 13.13
N ASP A 442 5.04 -26.34 13.80
CA ASP A 442 3.58 -26.32 13.73
C ASP A 442 3.07 -25.15 14.59
N TYR A 443 2.32 -24.24 13.98
CA TYR A 443 2.03 -22.92 14.57
C TYR A 443 0.75 -22.95 15.40
N SER A 444 0.77 -23.64 16.54
CA SER A 444 -0.27 -23.45 17.57
C SER A 444 0.09 -22.22 18.43
N GLY A 445 -0.79 -21.23 18.53
CA GLY A 445 -0.46 -19.98 19.22
C GLY A 445 -1.65 -19.06 19.46
N GLU A 446 -1.43 -17.99 20.22
CA GLU A 446 -2.46 -16.99 20.50
C GLU A 446 -2.32 -15.83 19.51
N LEU A 447 -3.24 -15.75 18.55
CA LEU A 447 -3.40 -14.59 17.69
C LEU A 447 -4.23 -13.53 18.39
N GLN A 448 -3.65 -12.39 18.72
CA GLN A 448 -4.42 -11.24 19.22
C GLN A 448 -5.03 -10.51 18.01
N VAL A 449 -6.36 -10.57 17.89
CA VAL A 449 -7.13 -9.79 16.90
C VAL A 449 -8.04 -8.82 17.64
N ALA A 450 -7.79 -7.52 17.53
CA ALA A 450 -8.66 -6.49 18.11
C ALA A 450 -8.96 -6.69 19.62
N GLY A 451 -7.94 -7.09 20.40
CA GLY A 451 -8.07 -7.36 21.84
C GLY A 451 -8.72 -8.70 22.18
N ARG A 452 -8.91 -9.59 21.20
CA ARG A 452 -9.38 -10.97 21.41
C ARG A 452 -8.26 -11.94 21.08
N THR A 453 -7.98 -12.85 22.00
CA THR A 453 -7.14 -14.03 21.76
C THR A 453 -7.90 -15.00 20.86
N VAL A 454 -7.31 -15.34 19.71
CA VAL A 454 -7.73 -16.42 18.81
C VAL A 454 -6.67 -17.50 18.91
N LEU A 455 -7.03 -18.67 19.44
CA LEU A 455 -6.14 -19.83 19.43
C LEU A 455 -6.01 -20.33 17.98
N LEU A 456 -4.81 -20.17 17.42
CA LEU A 456 -4.36 -20.91 16.24
C LEU A 456 -4.10 -22.34 16.71
N ARG A 457 -4.80 -23.29 16.11
CA ARG A 457 -4.56 -24.73 16.30
C ARG A 457 -3.80 -25.27 15.12
#